data_AF-A0A0X8GNP1-F1
#
_entry.id   AF-A0A0X8GNP1-F1
#
_cell.length_a   1.000
_cell.length_b   1.000
_cell.length_c   1.000
_cell.angle_alpha   90.00
_cell.angle_beta   90.00
_cell.angle_gamma   90.00
#
_symmetry.space_group_name_H-M   'P 1'
#
loop_
_entity.id
_entity.type
_entity.pdbx_description
1 polymer ?
#
loop_
_entity_poly.entity_id
_entity_poly.type
_entity_poly.pdbx_seq_one_letter_code
_entity_poly.pdbx_strand_id
1 'polypeptide(L)'
;MINDLKKLVRTGDLVLHCTKVKIWQELGLRLSGYGTIKIDSMGQLKLEFICIEKENIPRILFYLNVPEDGLIQEQQLYLEVETLDGSCYESRGFSIRLDFGMENSPVVIEVLLSSISCTTVLNIENETQNHLYFEFSEYFDIPANKSNKEESTLGSISVSRNQSVIDCDSFSINLIKMKGYVTAVVSGCFDVKNVLECLKFYIGFSCGSMPQPYYVCERTGVEIVTKICSINNSYRNKISSNPMVSNVGGDYNNKEYHYQLFKNILNVRSENRKVYDSIYSQWYQVWYSFQSINSIAALTLSVAIEGLLLDIFIPIIETKNRDEDLDADVKKIKEIISDLEIDIEYKVTLHNSISYLKKQTAAKALNYLIDREIITKDEKKLWSDLRNACAHPKIKDDSPAVELVERERVLSCLNLFHNLVFNALSYTGPRNYFRVKNISRDCDFVTHIAI
;
A
#
# COMPACT_ATOMS: atom_id res chain seq x y z
N MET A 1 -21.83 -15.68 18.02
CA MET A 1 -22.17 -14.76 16.92
C MET A 1 -20.94 -14.08 16.30
N ILE A 2 -20.26 -13.12 16.95
CA ILE A 2 -19.07 -12.44 16.36
C ILE A 2 -17.89 -13.42 16.10
N ASN A 3 -17.64 -14.35 17.02
CA ASN A 3 -16.58 -15.36 16.85
C ASN A 3 -16.87 -16.36 15.73
N ASP A 4 -18.15 -16.65 15.47
CA ASP A 4 -18.57 -17.58 14.41
C ASP A 4 -18.40 -16.93 13.04
N LEU A 5 -18.75 -15.64 12.92
CA LEU A 5 -18.57 -14.86 11.68
C LEU A 5 -17.10 -14.80 11.25
N LYS A 6 -16.18 -14.46 12.17
CA LYS A 6 -14.73 -14.45 11.90
C LYS A 6 -14.23 -15.78 11.35
N LYS A 7 -14.69 -16.89 11.94
CA LYS A 7 -14.31 -18.23 11.52
C LYS A 7 -14.80 -18.52 10.10
N LEU A 8 -16.05 -18.19 9.78
CA LEU A 8 -16.62 -18.38 8.44
C LEU A 8 -15.90 -17.55 7.38
N VAL A 9 -15.54 -16.28 7.68
CA VAL A 9 -14.75 -15.46 6.77
C VAL A 9 -13.37 -16.09 6.53
N ARG A 10 -12.70 -16.54 7.60
CA ARG A 10 -11.37 -17.15 7.52
C ARG A 10 -11.33 -18.44 6.69
N THR A 11 -12.37 -19.28 6.79
CA THR A 11 -12.45 -20.52 6.02
C THR A 11 -13.00 -20.31 4.60
N GLY A 12 -13.54 -19.13 4.31
CA GLY A 12 -14.19 -18.82 3.03
C GLY A 12 -15.63 -19.35 2.96
N ASP A 13 -16.19 -19.82 4.06
CA ASP A 13 -17.53 -20.42 4.14
C ASP A 13 -18.63 -19.41 4.49
N LEU A 14 -18.32 -18.10 4.42
CA LEU A 14 -19.30 -17.06 4.70
C LEU A 14 -20.43 -17.09 3.68
N VAL A 15 -21.66 -17.25 4.18
CA VAL A 15 -22.90 -17.08 3.42
C VAL A 15 -23.88 -16.27 4.27
N LEU A 16 -24.27 -15.10 3.77
CA LEU A 16 -25.25 -14.22 4.39
C LEU A 16 -26.50 -14.16 3.51
N HIS A 17 -27.60 -14.71 4.01
CA HIS A 17 -28.89 -14.61 3.36
C HIS A 17 -29.55 -13.27 3.70
N CYS A 18 -29.86 -12.51 2.68
CA CYS A 18 -30.30 -11.12 2.77
C CYS A 18 -31.79 -11.04 2.45
N THR A 19 -32.60 -10.66 3.44
CA THR A 19 -34.06 -10.50 3.29
C THR A 19 -34.41 -9.19 2.58
N LYS A 20 -33.58 -8.16 2.75
CA LYS A 20 -33.68 -6.89 2.05
C LYS A 20 -32.31 -6.49 1.53
N VAL A 21 -32.28 -6.06 0.28
CA VAL A 21 -31.12 -5.52 -0.40
C VAL A 21 -31.57 -4.28 -1.15
N LYS A 22 -30.85 -3.18 -0.95
CA LYS A 22 -31.09 -1.90 -1.63
C LYS A 22 -29.80 -1.40 -2.22
N ILE A 23 -29.78 -1.18 -3.53
CA ILE A 23 -28.66 -0.58 -4.27
C ILE A 23 -29.13 0.75 -4.84
N TRP A 24 -28.39 1.84 -4.60
CA TRP A 24 -28.85 3.17 -5.02
C TRP A 24 -27.72 4.16 -5.30
N GLN A 25 -28.03 5.20 -6.08
CA GLN A 25 -27.24 6.43 -6.25
C GLN A 25 -28.03 7.62 -5.71
N GLU A 26 -27.37 8.64 -5.16
CA GLU A 26 -28.02 9.84 -4.60
C GLU A 26 -28.95 10.53 -5.60
N LEU A 27 -28.50 10.67 -6.84
CA LEU A 27 -29.24 11.32 -7.94
C LEU A 27 -29.44 10.37 -9.13
N GLY A 28 -29.69 9.09 -8.88
CA GLY A 28 -29.75 8.10 -9.96
C GLY A 28 -30.68 6.92 -9.70
N LEU A 29 -30.21 5.74 -10.10
CA LEU A 29 -30.99 4.52 -10.04
C LEU A 29 -31.23 4.05 -8.60
N ARG A 30 -32.31 3.29 -8.42
CA ARG A 30 -32.59 2.56 -7.18
C ARG A 30 -33.08 1.16 -7.51
N LEU A 31 -32.52 0.16 -6.85
CA LEU A 31 -32.89 -1.23 -6.98
C LEU A 31 -33.18 -1.79 -5.59
N SER A 32 -34.26 -2.56 -5.47
CA SER A 32 -34.63 -3.23 -4.23
C SER A 32 -35.02 -4.68 -4.47
N GLY A 33 -34.72 -5.54 -3.50
CA GLY A 33 -35.02 -6.96 -3.57
C GLY A 33 -34.37 -7.76 -2.44
N TYR A 34 -33.92 -8.97 -2.73
CA TYR A 34 -33.28 -9.87 -1.77
C TYR A 34 -32.06 -10.55 -2.41
N GLY A 35 -31.25 -11.27 -1.64
CA GLY A 35 -30.07 -11.91 -2.21
C GLY A 35 -29.25 -12.71 -1.23
N THR A 36 -28.05 -13.09 -1.67
CA THR A 36 -27.07 -13.77 -0.82
C THR A 36 -25.70 -13.14 -1.03
N ILE A 37 -25.01 -12.80 0.06
CA ILE A 37 -23.60 -12.40 0.02
C ILE A 37 -22.76 -13.61 0.40
N LYS A 38 -21.76 -13.94 -0.40
CA LYS A 38 -20.81 -15.02 -0.13
C LYS A 38 -19.39 -14.65 -0.51
N ILE A 39 -18.42 -15.36 0.05
CA ILE A 39 -17.02 -15.28 -0.38
C ILE A 39 -16.79 -16.33 -1.46
N ASP A 40 -16.24 -15.92 -2.61
CA ASP A 40 -15.89 -16.84 -3.68
C ASP A 40 -14.52 -17.53 -3.46
N SER A 41 -14.14 -18.44 -4.35
CA SER A 41 -12.85 -19.14 -4.27
C SER A 41 -11.64 -18.22 -4.41
N MET A 42 -11.81 -17.03 -4.99
CA MET A 42 -10.76 -16.02 -5.13
C MET A 42 -10.63 -15.13 -3.89
N GLY A 43 -11.56 -15.24 -2.94
CA GLY A 43 -11.60 -14.43 -1.71
C GLY A 43 -12.41 -13.14 -1.87
N GLN A 44 -13.19 -12.99 -2.94
CA GLN A 44 -14.00 -11.82 -3.21
C GLN A 44 -15.41 -11.98 -2.62
N LEU A 45 -15.94 -10.91 -2.03
CA LEU A 45 -17.33 -10.79 -1.64
C LEU A 45 -18.19 -10.59 -2.88
N LYS A 46 -19.08 -11.55 -3.10
CA LYS A 46 -20.05 -11.54 -4.19
C LYS A 46 -21.45 -11.48 -3.61
N LEU A 47 -22.22 -10.49 -4.04
CA LEU A 47 -23.66 -10.42 -3.83
C LEU A 47 -24.37 -10.97 -5.07
N GLU A 48 -25.15 -12.04 -4.87
CA GLU A 48 -26.12 -12.54 -5.84
C GLU A 48 -27.48 -11.91 -5.51
N PHE A 49 -27.79 -10.82 -6.21
CA PHE A 49 -28.95 -9.96 -5.94
C PHE A 49 -30.10 -10.31 -6.87
N ILE A 50 -31.28 -10.57 -6.30
CA ILE A 50 -32.54 -10.76 -7.02
C ILE A 50 -33.33 -9.46 -6.87
N CYS A 51 -33.27 -8.64 -7.91
CA CYS A 51 -33.96 -7.36 -8.01
C CYS A 51 -35.44 -7.59 -8.32
N ILE A 52 -36.32 -7.04 -7.49
CA ILE A 52 -37.77 -7.08 -7.68
C ILE A 52 -38.27 -5.71 -8.14
N GLU A 53 -37.81 -4.66 -7.46
CA GLU A 53 -38.25 -3.28 -7.66
C GLU A 53 -37.10 -2.45 -8.20
N LYS A 54 -37.42 -1.51 -9.10
CA LYS A 54 -36.44 -0.70 -9.81
C LYS A 54 -37.01 0.67 -10.14
N GLU A 55 -36.22 1.72 -9.92
CA GLU A 55 -36.57 3.11 -10.22
C GLU A 55 -35.43 3.78 -10.99
N ASN A 56 -35.77 4.73 -11.86
CA ASN A 56 -34.82 5.55 -12.63
C ASN A 56 -33.79 4.73 -13.44
N ILE A 57 -34.22 3.61 -14.01
CA ILE A 57 -33.35 2.77 -14.83
C ILE A 57 -33.11 3.44 -16.19
N PRO A 58 -31.85 3.65 -16.60
CA PRO A 58 -31.53 4.19 -17.91
C PRO A 58 -31.99 3.24 -19.03
N ARG A 59 -32.22 3.77 -20.23
CA ARG A 59 -32.52 2.92 -21.39
C ARG A 59 -31.29 2.10 -21.76
N ILE A 60 -31.41 0.77 -21.72
CA ILE A 60 -30.31 -0.16 -21.99
C ILE A 60 -30.56 -0.84 -23.34
N LEU A 61 -29.65 -0.67 -24.31
CA LEU A 61 -29.72 -1.35 -25.60
C LEU A 61 -29.07 -2.75 -25.58
N PHE A 62 -27.93 -2.88 -24.89
CA PHE A 62 -27.22 -4.15 -24.73
C PHE A 62 -26.84 -4.37 -23.27
N TYR A 63 -25.91 -3.55 -22.78
CA TYR A 63 -25.52 -3.50 -21.38
C TYR A 63 -25.03 -2.09 -21.02
N LEU A 64 -25.05 -1.77 -19.73
CA LEU A 64 -24.53 -0.54 -19.16
C LEU A 64 -23.79 -0.87 -17.86
N ASN A 65 -22.59 -0.32 -17.68
CA ASN A 65 -21.92 -0.34 -16.39
C ASN A 65 -22.32 0.89 -15.59
N VAL A 66 -22.69 0.69 -14.32
CA VAL A 66 -23.01 1.77 -13.40
C VAL A 66 -22.07 1.67 -12.20
N PRO A 67 -21.41 2.76 -11.78
CA PRO A 67 -21.34 4.06 -12.45
C PRO A 67 -20.66 4.01 -13.82
N GLU A 68 -20.94 5.00 -14.68
CA GLU A 68 -20.21 5.18 -15.95
C GLU A 68 -18.77 5.61 -15.67
N ASP A 69 -18.58 6.49 -14.68
CA ASP A 69 -17.30 6.86 -14.13
C ASP A 69 -17.29 6.69 -12.60
N GLY A 70 -16.57 5.68 -12.12
CA GLY A 70 -16.44 5.39 -10.69
C GLY A 70 -15.63 6.43 -9.91
N LEU A 71 -15.01 7.41 -10.57
CA LEU A 71 -14.29 8.52 -9.93
C LEU A 71 -15.22 9.69 -9.58
N ILE A 72 -16.42 9.74 -10.13
CA ILE A 72 -17.40 10.80 -9.87
C ILE A 72 -18.21 10.42 -8.62
N GLN A 73 -18.08 11.21 -7.56
CA GLN A 73 -18.70 10.94 -6.26
C GLN A 73 -20.24 10.87 -6.34
N GLU A 74 -20.85 11.73 -7.16
CA GLU A 74 -22.30 11.79 -7.37
C GLU A 74 -22.86 10.54 -8.05
N GLN A 75 -22.01 9.79 -8.78
CA GLN A 75 -22.38 8.52 -9.41
C GLN A 75 -22.12 7.32 -8.50
N GLN A 76 -21.56 7.51 -7.31
CA GLN A 76 -21.20 6.41 -6.43
C GLN A 76 -22.43 5.56 -6.07
N LEU A 77 -22.27 4.24 -6.18
CA LEU A 77 -23.26 3.28 -5.72
C LEU A 77 -23.11 3.00 -4.23
N TYR A 78 -24.26 2.94 -3.56
CA TYR A 78 -24.43 2.58 -2.16
C TYR A 78 -25.25 1.30 -2.07
N LEU A 79 -24.95 0.49 -1.06
CA LEU A 79 -25.63 -0.76 -0.74
C LEU A 79 -26.05 -0.73 0.74
N GLU A 80 -27.31 -1.09 1.00
CA GLU A 80 -27.83 -1.41 2.32
C GLU A 80 -28.45 -2.81 2.29
N VAL A 81 -28.15 -3.63 3.29
CA VAL A 81 -28.57 -5.03 3.37
C VAL A 81 -29.04 -5.36 4.77
N GLU A 82 -30.18 -6.05 4.87
CA GLU A 82 -30.69 -6.67 6.10
C GLU A 82 -30.62 -8.19 5.94
N THR A 83 -29.94 -8.88 6.85
CA THR A 83 -29.79 -10.35 6.83
C THR A 83 -30.92 -11.06 7.59
N LEU A 84 -31.05 -12.38 7.40
CA LEU A 84 -32.07 -13.20 8.08
C LEU A 84 -32.03 -13.10 9.62
N ASP A 85 -30.85 -12.86 10.19
CA ASP A 85 -30.66 -12.68 11.63
C ASP A 85 -30.93 -11.24 12.12
N GLY A 86 -31.35 -10.34 11.22
CA GLY A 86 -31.64 -8.93 11.51
C GLY A 86 -30.41 -8.02 11.51
N SER A 87 -29.21 -8.52 11.18
CA SER A 87 -28.02 -7.67 11.07
C SER A 87 -28.10 -6.78 9.83
N CYS A 88 -27.65 -5.53 9.96
CA CYS A 88 -27.59 -4.58 8.86
C CYS A 88 -26.14 -4.39 8.39
N TYR A 89 -25.93 -4.46 7.08
CA TYR A 89 -24.63 -4.22 6.44
C TYR A 89 -24.74 -3.17 5.35
N GLU A 90 -23.66 -2.40 5.20
CA GLU A 90 -23.53 -1.35 4.19
C GLU A 90 -22.30 -1.59 3.32
N SER A 91 -22.35 -1.13 2.07
CA SER A 91 -21.19 -1.07 1.17
C SER A 91 -21.30 0.13 0.24
N ARG A 92 -20.17 0.54 -0.35
CA ARG A 92 -20.12 1.66 -1.30
C ARG A 92 -18.98 1.53 -2.28
N GLY A 93 -19.09 2.24 -3.42
CA GLY A 93 -18.01 2.34 -4.41
C GLY A 93 -17.76 1.05 -5.18
N PHE A 94 -18.81 0.27 -5.42
CA PHE A 94 -18.79 -0.88 -6.33
C PHE A 94 -19.43 -0.50 -7.67
N SER A 95 -19.32 -1.40 -8.64
CA SER A 95 -19.96 -1.26 -9.95
C SER A 95 -20.89 -2.43 -10.21
N ILE A 96 -21.95 -2.18 -10.96
CA ILE A 96 -22.89 -3.20 -11.44
C ILE A 96 -22.99 -3.12 -12.96
N ARG A 97 -23.25 -4.27 -13.57
CA ARG A 97 -23.60 -4.35 -14.98
C ARG A 97 -25.10 -4.58 -15.10
N LEU A 98 -25.77 -3.70 -15.84
CA LEU A 98 -27.18 -3.78 -16.17
C LEU A 98 -27.32 -4.24 -17.61
N ASP A 99 -28.10 -5.28 -17.87
CA ASP A 99 -28.34 -5.80 -19.23
C ASP A 99 -29.77 -5.52 -19.71
N PHE A 100 -30.06 -5.78 -20.99
CA PHE A 100 -31.41 -5.62 -21.57
C PHE A 100 -32.52 -6.37 -20.78
N GLY A 101 -32.16 -7.46 -20.08
CA GLY A 101 -33.07 -8.19 -19.20
C GLY A 101 -33.66 -7.37 -18.05
N MET A 102 -33.13 -6.16 -17.80
CA MET A 102 -33.65 -5.22 -16.80
C MET A 102 -35.08 -4.75 -17.06
N GLU A 103 -35.68 -4.97 -18.24
CA GLU A 103 -37.07 -4.60 -18.50
C GLU A 103 -38.08 -5.42 -17.67
N ASN A 104 -37.82 -6.71 -17.43
CA ASN A 104 -38.76 -7.61 -16.75
C ASN A 104 -38.23 -8.00 -15.37
N SER A 105 -38.98 -7.71 -14.30
CA SER A 105 -38.66 -8.20 -12.96
C SER A 105 -39.25 -9.61 -12.73
N PRO A 106 -38.61 -10.50 -11.94
CA PRO A 106 -37.35 -10.30 -11.23
C PRO A 106 -36.10 -10.48 -12.11
N VAL A 107 -35.01 -9.81 -11.75
CA VAL A 107 -33.70 -9.88 -12.45
C VAL A 107 -32.61 -10.27 -11.48
N VAL A 108 -31.70 -11.14 -11.92
CA VAL A 108 -30.50 -11.50 -11.15
C VAL A 108 -29.34 -10.60 -11.55
N ILE A 109 -28.71 -9.96 -10.58
CA ILE A 109 -27.55 -9.10 -10.75
C ILE A 109 -26.44 -9.62 -9.85
N GLU A 110 -25.26 -9.86 -10.43
CA GLU A 110 -24.07 -10.20 -9.67
C GLU A 110 -23.26 -8.94 -9.37
N VAL A 111 -22.93 -8.74 -8.10
CA VAL A 111 -22.20 -7.55 -7.64
C VAL A 111 -20.96 -7.99 -6.88
N LEU A 112 -19.80 -7.51 -7.31
CA LEU A 112 -18.55 -7.67 -6.58
C LEU A 112 -18.39 -6.49 -5.61
N LEU A 113 -18.23 -6.81 -4.33
CA LEU A 113 -18.10 -5.82 -3.27
C LEU A 113 -16.65 -5.77 -2.81
N SER A 114 -16.11 -4.57 -2.55
CA SER A 114 -14.78 -4.44 -1.95
C SER A 114 -14.80 -4.79 -0.46
N SER A 115 -15.89 -4.45 0.22
CA SER A 115 -16.14 -4.74 1.63
C SER A 115 -17.62 -4.59 1.97
N ILE A 116 -18.05 -5.18 3.08
CA ILE A 116 -19.31 -4.88 3.75
C ILE A 116 -19.01 -4.47 5.19
N SER A 117 -19.75 -3.50 5.72
CA SER A 117 -19.55 -2.98 7.07
C SER A 117 -20.84 -2.97 7.88
N CYS A 118 -20.74 -3.29 9.16
CA CYS A 118 -21.82 -3.17 10.14
C CYS A 118 -21.35 -2.23 11.26
N THR A 119 -22.19 -1.26 11.60
CA THR A 119 -21.94 -0.31 12.68
C THR A 119 -22.83 -0.66 13.87
N THR A 120 -22.21 -0.77 15.06
CA THR A 120 -22.90 -1.00 16.33
C THR A 120 -22.51 0.11 17.31
N VAL A 121 -23.49 0.66 18.01
CA VAL A 121 -23.25 1.64 19.06
C VAL A 121 -23.32 0.94 20.42
N LEU A 122 -22.28 1.09 21.22
CA LEU A 122 -22.21 0.55 22.56
C LEU A 122 -22.92 1.48 23.55
N ASN A 123 -23.81 0.92 24.37
CA ASN A 123 -24.36 1.61 25.53
C ASN A 123 -23.36 1.54 26.69
N ILE A 124 -22.33 2.38 26.67
CA ILE A 124 -21.34 2.49 27.75
C ILE A 124 -21.26 3.94 28.22
N GLU A 125 -21.28 4.14 29.54
CA GLU A 125 -21.31 5.46 30.19
C GLU A 125 -19.94 6.17 30.25
N ASN A 126 -18.84 5.47 29.93
CA ASN A 126 -17.48 6.00 30.05
C ASN A 126 -16.76 6.10 28.69
N GLU A 127 -15.89 7.11 28.55
CA GLU A 127 -14.95 7.23 27.42
C GLU A 127 -14.05 6.00 27.36
N THR A 128 -14.34 5.10 26.41
CA THR A 128 -13.47 3.95 26.15
C THR A 128 -12.43 4.30 25.09
N GLN A 129 -11.18 3.94 25.36
CA GLN A 129 -10.05 4.12 24.43
C GLN A 129 -10.29 3.49 23.05
N ASN A 130 -9.61 3.97 22.03
CA ASN A 130 -9.73 3.40 20.69
C ASN A 130 -9.20 1.96 20.65
N HIS A 131 -9.80 1.15 19.78
CA HIS A 131 -9.42 -0.25 19.59
C HIS A 131 -9.44 -0.59 18.11
N LEU A 132 -8.43 -1.30 17.65
CA LEU A 132 -8.35 -1.80 16.28
C LEU A 132 -7.99 -3.28 16.34
N TYR A 133 -8.77 -4.09 15.65
CA TYR A 133 -8.53 -5.50 15.47
C TYR A 133 -8.60 -5.83 13.99
N PHE A 134 -7.64 -6.58 13.46
CA PHE A 134 -7.80 -7.15 12.12
C PHE A 134 -7.08 -8.48 11.94
N GLU A 135 -7.55 -9.26 10.97
CA GLU A 135 -6.95 -10.53 10.57
C GLU A 135 -6.53 -10.52 9.11
N PHE A 136 -5.38 -11.10 8.80
CA PHE A 136 -4.87 -11.29 7.44
C PHE A 136 -4.11 -12.62 7.34
N SER A 137 -3.86 -13.10 6.12
CA SER A 137 -3.37 -14.47 5.89
C SER A 137 -2.08 -14.56 5.07
N GLU A 138 -1.52 -13.41 4.69
CA GLU A 138 -0.28 -13.31 3.91
C GLU A 138 0.98 -13.67 4.71
N TYR A 139 2.09 -13.83 3.98
CA TYR A 139 3.41 -14.03 4.58
C TYR A 139 3.74 -12.94 5.61
N PHE A 140 4.26 -13.40 6.75
CA PHE A 140 4.56 -12.57 7.93
C PHE A 140 5.83 -13.04 8.63
N ASP A 141 6.81 -12.14 8.72
CA ASP A 141 8.13 -12.35 9.33
C ASP A 141 8.54 -11.16 10.22
N ILE A 142 7.58 -10.52 10.89
CA ILE A 142 7.90 -9.53 11.92
C ILE A 142 8.46 -10.29 13.13
N PRO A 143 9.61 -9.86 13.69
CA PRO A 143 10.26 -10.59 14.77
C PRO A 143 9.38 -10.64 16.02
N ALA A 144 9.21 -11.81 16.62
CA ALA A 144 8.49 -11.96 17.87
C ALA A 144 9.38 -11.62 19.09
N ASN A 145 8.81 -10.90 20.07
CA ASN A 145 9.44 -10.53 21.34
C ASN A 145 8.69 -11.04 22.57
N LYS A 146 7.48 -11.59 22.42
CA LYS A 146 6.68 -12.18 23.49
C LYS A 146 6.38 -13.66 23.20
N SER A 147 6.42 -14.46 24.26
CA SER A 147 6.02 -15.88 24.23
C SER A 147 4.64 -16.04 24.81
N ASN A 148 3.79 -16.79 24.11
CA ASN A 148 2.46 -17.16 24.57
C ASN A 148 2.44 -18.60 25.05
N LYS A 149 1.59 -18.85 26.04
CA LYS A 149 1.29 -20.19 26.54
C LYS A 149 -0.14 -20.52 26.16
N GLU A 150 -0.34 -21.67 25.52
CA GLU A 150 -1.65 -22.22 25.23
C GLU A 150 -1.78 -23.54 25.99
N GLU A 151 -2.85 -23.68 26.77
CA GLU A 151 -3.20 -24.92 27.45
C GLU A 151 -4.36 -25.56 26.70
N SER A 152 -4.17 -26.80 26.24
CA SER A 152 -5.24 -27.52 25.56
C SER A 152 -6.33 -27.93 26.55
N THR A 153 -7.53 -28.20 26.05
CA THR A 153 -8.61 -28.80 26.84
C THR A 153 -8.26 -30.17 27.41
N LEU A 154 -7.19 -30.82 26.93
CA LEU A 154 -6.64 -32.07 27.44
C LEU A 154 -5.48 -31.84 28.43
N GLY A 155 -5.22 -30.60 28.85
CA GLY A 155 -4.19 -30.22 29.84
C GLY A 155 -2.76 -30.12 29.30
N SER A 156 -2.57 -30.21 27.98
CA SER A 156 -1.23 -30.07 27.39
C SER A 156 -0.87 -28.60 27.22
N ILE A 157 0.24 -28.16 27.80
CA ILE A 157 0.74 -26.79 27.66
C ILE A 157 1.72 -26.71 26.49
N SER A 158 1.49 -25.78 25.57
CA SER A 158 2.45 -25.40 24.53
C SER A 158 2.91 -23.97 24.73
N VAL A 159 4.18 -23.70 24.48
CA VAL A 159 4.76 -22.35 24.56
C VAL A 159 5.32 -22.00 23.20
N SER A 160 4.87 -20.90 22.61
CA SER A 160 5.36 -20.43 21.31
C SER A 160 5.70 -18.95 21.35
N ARG A 161 6.85 -18.58 20.77
CA ARG A 161 7.25 -17.18 20.58
C ARG A 161 6.66 -16.66 19.29
N ASN A 162 5.35 -16.43 19.30
CA ASN A 162 4.55 -16.09 18.12
C ASN A 162 3.97 -14.67 18.17
N GLN A 163 4.33 -13.85 19.16
CA GLN A 163 3.79 -12.50 19.31
C GLN A 163 4.88 -11.42 19.26
N SER A 164 4.59 -10.38 18.50
CA SER A 164 5.33 -9.12 18.49
C SER A 164 4.50 -8.07 19.20
N VAL A 165 5.05 -7.49 20.26
CA VAL A 165 4.49 -6.36 20.99
C VAL A 165 5.29 -5.13 20.62
N ILE A 166 4.62 -4.10 20.11
CA ILE A 166 5.24 -2.82 19.79
C ILE A 166 4.59 -1.78 20.69
N ASP A 167 5.37 -1.24 21.61
CA ASP A 167 4.94 -0.19 22.52
C ASP A 167 5.21 1.18 21.89
N CYS A 168 4.15 1.97 21.78
CA CYS A 168 4.18 3.39 21.39
C CYS A 168 3.74 4.23 22.61
N ASP A 169 4.01 5.54 22.57
CA ASP A 169 3.79 6.40 23.75
C ASP A 169 2.35 6.39 24.28
N SER A 170 1.36 6.36 23.39
CA SER A 170 -0.07 6.44 23.74
C SER A 170 -0.88 5.16 23.46
N PHE A 171 -0.28 4.13 22.88
CA PHE A 171 -0.95 2.87 22.53
C PHE A 171 0.04 1.72 22.35
N SER A 172 -0.47 0.48 22.36
CA SER A 172 0.32 -0.73 22.10
C SER A 172 -0.26 -1.53 20.95
N ILE A 173 0.62 -2.21 20.22
CA ILE A 173 0.26 -3.11 19.12
C ILE A 173 0.71 -4.51 19.45
N ASN A 174 -0.17 -5.47 19.20
CA ASN A 174 0.07 -6.88 19.39
C ASN A 174 -0.18 -7.59 18.05
N LEU A 175 0.88 -8.08 17.41
CA LEU A 175 0.81 -8.92 16.22
C LEU A 175 1.03 -10.36 16.65
N ILE A 176 0.03 -11.23 16.45
CA ILE A 176 0.03 -12.61 16.93
C ILE A 176 -0.06 -13.53 15.71
N LYS A 177 0.99 -14.32 15.48
CA LYS A 177 1.04 -15.33 14.42
C LYS A 177 0.30 -16.57 14.87
N MET A 178 -0.84 -16.82 14.22
CA MET A 178 -1.66 -18.01 14.41
C MET A 178 -1.36 -19.04 13.31
N LYS A 179 -1.94 -20.23 13.42
CA LYS A 179 -1.85 -21.24 12.36
C LYS A 179 -2.68 -20.79 11.14
N GLY A 180 -2.00 -20.29 10.12
CA GLY A 180 -2.58 -19.94 8.81
C GLY A 180 -3.06 -18.50 8.66
N TYR A 181 -2.98 -17.68 9.71
CA TYR A 181 -3.33 -16.26 9.71
C TYR A 181 -2.58 -15.50 10.80
N VAL A 182 -2.65 -14.17 10.76
CA VAL A 182 -2.10 -13.26 11.77
C VAL A 182 -3.22 -12.38 12.29
N THR A 183 -3.22 -12.14 13.59
CA THR A 183 -4.10 -11.19 14.24
C THR A 183 -3.29 -9.97 14.65
N ALA A 184 -3.79 -8.78 14.33
CA ALA A 184 -3.28 -7.52 14.83
C ALA A 184 -4.30 -6.90 15.79
N VAL A 185 -3.85 -6.53 16.99
CA VAL A 185 -4.67 -5.87 18.01
C VAL A 185 -3.96 -4.61 18.47
N VAL A 186 -4.64 -3.48 18.41
CA VAL A 186 -4.15 -2.18 18.87
C VAL A 186 -5.10 -1.65 19.92
N SER A 187 -4.55 -1.11 21.01
CA SER A 187 -5.34 -0.54 22.11
C SER A 187 -4.62 0.65 22.72
N GLY A 188 -5.37 1.72 23.00
CA GLY A 188 -4.86 2.97 23.55
C GLY A 188 -5.48 4.20 22.88
N CYS A 189 -4.76 5.31 22.91
CA CYS A 189 -5.17 6.56 22.27
C CYS A 189 -4.44 6.75 20.94
N PHE A 190 -5.14 6.58 19.82
CA PHE A 190 -4.58 6.66 18.47
C PHE A 190 -5.66 6.94 17.43
N ASP A 191 -5.26 7.43 16.24
CA ASP A 191 -6.15 7.52 15.09
C ASP A 191 -6.22 6.15 14.38
N VAL A 192 -7.41 5.55 14.35
CA VAL A 192 -7.62 4.17 13.87
C VAL A 192 -7.21 4.02 12.41
N LYS A 193 -7.56 4.98 11.56
CA LYS A 193 -7.28 4.93 10.12
C LYS A 193 -5.78 5.04 9.85
N ASN A 194 -5.11 6.00 10.47
CA ASN A 194 -3.68 6.22 10.32
C ASN A 194 -2.88 5.00 10.79
N VAL A 195 -3.23 4.43 11.95
CA VAL A 195 -2.52 3.24 12.46
C VAL A 195 -2.77 2.03 11.56
N LEU A 196 -3.99 1.81 11.07
CA LEU A 196 -4.27 0.73 10.13
C LEU A 196 -3.47 0.86 8.83
N GLU A 197 -3.44 2.05 8.23
CA GLU A 197 -2.65 2.34 7.02
C GLU A 197 -1.15 2.08 7.26
N CYS A 198 -0.60 2.62 8.35
CA CYS A 198 0.81 2.46 8.70
C CYS A 198 1.17 1.01 9.02
N LEU A 199 0.31 0.26 9.69
CA LEU A 199 0.53 -1.16 9.97
C LEU A 199 0.54 -1.99 8.69
N LYS A 200 -0.40 -1.74 7.77
CA LYS A 200 -0.40 -2.40 6.46
C LYS A 200 0.91 -2.13 5.71
N PHE A 201 1.34 -0.86 5.67
CA PHE A 201 2.59 -0.50 5.02
C PHE A 201 3.80 -1.14 5.71
N TYR A 202 3.90 -1.03 7.04
CA TYR A 202 5.01 -1.59 7.80
C TYR A 202 5.12 -3.11 7.63
N ILE A 203 4.01 -3.85 7.77
CA ILE A 203 3.99 -5.29 7.59
C ILE A 203 4.39 -5.64 6.15
N GLY A 204 3.78 -4.97 5.17
CA GLY A 204 4.03 -5.28 3.76
C GLY A 204 5.44 -4.93 3.31
N PHE A 205 5.93 -3.74 3.64
CA PHE A 205 7.29 -3.30 3.35
C PHE A 205 8.31 -4.18 4.05
N SER A 206 8.16 -4.45 5.35
CA SER A 206 9.15 -5.25 6.08
C SER A 206 9.21 -6.71 5.61
N CYS A 207 8.05 -7.32 5.35
CA CYS A 207 7.94 -8.72 5.00
C CYS A 207 8.02 -8.99 3.48
N GLY A 208 7.95 -7.95 2.65
CA GLY A 208 7.80 -8.08 1.20
C GLY A 208 6.43 -8.63 0.77
N SER A 209 5.41 -8.58 1.61
CA SER A 209 4.06 -9.09 1.33
C SER A 209 3.06 -7.95 1.13
N MET A 210 1.83 -8.27 0.70
CA MET A 210 0.74 -7.30 0.63
C MET A 210 -0.34 -7.70 1.62
N PRO A 211 -0.32 -7.24 2.88
CA PRO A 211 -1.32 -7.64 3.85
C PRO A 211 -2.72 -7.20 3.39
N GLN A 212 -3.64 -8.17 3.30
CA GLN A 212 -5.04 -7.93 2.92
C GLN A 212 -5.92 -8.31 4.11
N PRO A 213 -6.25 -7.35 4.99
CA PRO A 213 -7.17 -7.61 6.08
C PRO A 213 -8.54 -8.04 5.56
N TYR A 214 -8.95 -9.28 5.80
CA TYR A 214 -10.27 -9.80 5.40
C TYR A 214 -11.34 -9.54 6.46
N TYR A 215 -10.92 -9.28 7.69
CA TYR A 215 -11.80 -8.89 8.79
C TYR A 215 -11.14 -7.74 9.56
N VAL A 216 -11.88 -6.65 9.78
CA VAL A 216 -11.43 -5.48 10.53
C VAL A 216 -12.53 -5.09 11.52
N CYS A 217 -12.17 -4.77 12.75
CA CYS A 217 -13.05 -4.21 13.75
C CYS A 217 -12.38 -2.95 14.32
N GLU A 218 -13.04 -1.82 14.12
CA GLU A 218 -12.60 -0.48 14.47
C GLU A 218 -13.52 0.03 15.56
N ARG A 219 -12.97 0.51 16.68
CA ARG A 219 -13.74 1.19 17.72
C ARG A 219 -13.19 2.59 17.93
N THR A 220 -14.09 3.56 17.81
CA THR A 220 -13.83 4.97 18.11
C THR A 220 -14.88 5.45 19.11
N GLY A 221 -14.48 5.62 20.37
CA GLY A 221 -15.44 5.89 21.45
C GLY A 221 -16.48 4.77 21.59
N VAL A 222 -17.76 5.11 21.45
CA VAL A 222 -18.89 4.17 21.57
C VAL A 222 -19.22 3.43 20.27
N GLU A 223 -18.71 3.89 19.13
CA GLU A 223 -19.01 3.31 17.83
C GLU A 223 -18.03 2.16 17.52
N ILE A 224 -18.59 1.01 17.15
CA ILE A 224 -17.85 -0.14 16.61
C ILE A 224 -18.25 -0.34 15.15
N VAL A 225 -17.27 -0.28 14.26
CA VAL A 225 -17.44 -0.64 12.85
C VAL A 225 -16.73 -1.96 12.59
N THR A 226 -17.50 -2.99 12.23
CA THR A 226 -16.96 -4.27 11.77
C THR A 226 -17.02 -4.33 10.25
N LYS A 227 -15.90 -4.61 9.59
CA LYS A 227 -15.76 -4.72 8.14
C LYS A 227 -15.32 -6.14 7.76
N ILE A 228 -15.99 -6.71 6.78
CA ILE A 228 -15.52 -7.89 6.05
C ILE A 228 -15.06 -7.40 4.69
N CYS A 229 -13.85 -7.75 4.29
CA CYS A 229 -13.23 -7.23 3.07
C CYS A 229 -12.95 -8.35 2.08
N SER A 230 -13.09 -8.03 0.80
CA SER A 230 -12.59 -8.86 -0.28
C SER A 230 -11.07 -8.88 -0.27
N ILE A 231 -10.52 -10.05 -0.57
CA ILE A 231 -9.08 -10.28 -0.71
C ILE A 231 -8.80 -10.97 -2.03
N ASN A 232 -7.55 -10.88 -2.47
CA ASN A 232 -7.07 -11.69 -3.58
C ASN A 232 -6.25 -12.87 -3.04
N ASN A 233 -6.85 -14.06 -3.05
CA ASN A 233 -6.19 -15.29 -2.59
C ASN A 233 -4.90 -15.61 -3.37
N SER A 234 -4.77 -15.14 -4.61
CA SER A 234 -3.55 -15.33 -5.40
C SER A 234 -2.33 -14.59 -4.81
N TYR A 235 -2.55 -13.59 -3.95
CA TYR A 235 -1.48 -12.82 -3.32
C TYR A 235 -1.00 -13.43 -2.00
N ARG A 236 -1.72 -14.40 -1.44
CA ARG A 236 -1.45 -14.96 -0.10
C ARG A 236 0.00 -15.41 0.11
N ASN A 237 0.57 -16.06 -0.91
CA ASN A 237 1.93 -16.60 -0.87
C ASN A 237 2.91 -15.80 -1.73
N LYS A 238 2.49 -14.66 -2.30
CA LYS A 238 3.34 -13.82 -3.12
C LYS A 238 4.19 -12.91 -2.24
N ILE A 239 5.48 -12.89 -2.55
CA ILE A 239 6.48 -12.08 -1.86
C ILE A 239 7.24 -11.33 -2.95
N SER A 240 7.45 -10.04 -2.74
CA SER A 240 8.37 -9.21 -3.52
C SER A 240 9.74 -9.23 -2.80
N SER A 241 10.26 -8.08 -2.45
CA SER A 241 11.48 -7.92 -1.68
C SER A 241 11.20 -7.52 -0.24
N ASN A 242 11.92 -8.13 0.69
CA ASN A 242 11.80 -7.88 2.12
C ASN A 242 13.04 -7.09 2.61
N PRO A 243 13.02 -5.75 2.61
CA PRO A 243 14.16 -4.92 3.04
C PRO A 243 14.58 -5.12 4.50
N MET A 244 13.72 -5.65 5.37
CA MET A 244 14.02 -5.81 6.80
C MET A 244 14.57 -7.20 7.14
N VAL A 245 15.58 -7.23 8.01
CA VAL A 245 16.15 -8.48 8.56
C VAL A 245 15.34 -8.89 9.78
N SER A 246 14.89 -10.14 9.85
CA SER A 246 14.08 -10.61 10.98
C SER A 246 14.88 -10.99 12.22
N ASN A 247 16.15 -11.38 12.08
CA ASN A 247 17.02 -11.63 13.23
C ASN A 247 18.45 -11.18 12.93
N VAL A 248 19.01 -10.35 13.82
CA VAL A 248 20.38 -9.86 13.77
C VAL A 248 21.03 -10.13 15.11
N GLY A 249 22.27 -10.64 15.10
CA GLY A 249 23.05 -10.89 16.30
C GLY A 249 23.57 -9.63 16.98
N GLY A 250 24.25 -9.78 18.12
CA GLY A 250 24.93 -8.69 18.82
C GLY A 250 23.97 -7.68 19.46
N ASP A 251 24.27 -6.38 19.32
CA ASP A 251 23.51 -5.27 19.93
C ASP A 251 22.05 -5.18 19.43
N TYR A 252 21.73 -5.85 18.33
CA TYR A 252 20.40 -5.88 17.71
C TYR A 252 19.55 -7.09 18.11
N ASN A 253 20.02 -7.91 19.05
CA ASN A 253 19.31 -9.10 19.54
C ASN A 253 17.92 -8.80 20.12
N ASN A 254 17.68 -7.58 20.60
CA ASN A 254 16.39 -7.15 21.15
C ASN A 254 15.31 -6.90 20.08
N LYS A 255 15.68 -6.86 18.79
CA LYS A 255 14.80 -6.62 17.64
C LYS A 255 14.15 -5.23 17.61
N GLU A 256 14.57 -4.31 18.49
CA GLU A 256 13.97 -2.98 18.60
C GLU A 256 14.13 -2.17 17.31
N TYR A 257 15.23 -2.38 16.57
CA TYR A 257 15.42 -1.79 15.23
C TYR A 257 14.21 -2.04 14.32
N HIS A 258 13.62 -3.24 14.39
CA HIS A 258 12.50 -3.58 13.53
C HIS A 258 11.24 -2.81 13.91
N TYR A 259 11.01 -2.57 15.21
CA TYR A 259 9.87 -1.82 15.70
C TYR A 259 10.06 -0.30 15.56
N GLN A 260 11.31 0.17 15.59
CA GLN A 260 11.65 1.56 15.33
C GLN A 260 11.24 1.97 13.91
N LEU A 261 11.34 1.07 12.92
CA LEU A 261 10.83 1.34 11.58
C LEU A 261 9.33 1.70 11.59
N PHE A 262 8.52 0.98 12.37
CA PHE A 262 7.09 1.30 12.48
C PHE A 262 6.86 2.67 13.13
N LYS A 263 7.58 2.99 14.20
CA LYS A 263 7.51 4.31 14.86
C LYS A 263 7.90 5.44 13.88
N ASN A 264 8.93 5.21 13.09
CA ASN A 264 9.36 6.13 12.04
C ASN A 264 8.29 6.34 10.96
N ILE A 265 7.63 5.27 10.51
CA ILE A 265 6.51 5.34 9.55
C ILE A 265 5.36 6.18 10.12
N LEU A 266 5.00 5.97 11.38
CA LEU A 266 3.97 6.77 12.06
C LEU A 266 4.34 8.24 12.10
N ASN A 267 5.58 8.57 12.48
CA ASN A 267 6.06 9.94 12.57
C ASN A 267 5.98 10.65 11.21
N VAL A 268 6.47 10.01 10.14
CA VAL A 268 6.36 10.57 8.79
C VAL A 268 4.90 10.74 8.37
N ARG A 269 4.01 9.80 8.69
CA ARG A 269 2.59 9.92 8.38
C ARG A 269 1.92 11.09 9.09
N SER A 270 2.32 11.40 10.32
CA SER A 270 1.79 12.53 11.09
C SER A 270 2.39 13.87 10.70
N GLU A 271 3.70 13.93 10.45
CA GLU A 271 4.42 15.18 10.20
C GLU A 271 4.34 15.61 8.73
N ASN A 272 4.42 14.65 7.80
CA ASN A 272 4.43 14.91 6.37
C ASN A 272 3.69 13.82 5.57
N ARG A 273 2.36 13.94 5.55
CA ARG A 273 1.48 13.02 4.83
C ARG A 273 1.85 12.84 3.35
N LYS A 274 2.30 13.90 2.66
CA LYS A 274 2.68 13.81 1.23
C LYS A 274 3.87 12.88 1.02
N VAL A 275 4.87 12.95 1.90
CA VAL A 275 6.03 12.06 1.86
C VAL A 275 5.60 10.61 2.13
N TYR A 276 4.76 10.38 3.13
CA TYR A 276 4.20 9.05 3.38
C TYR A 276 3.44 8.51 2.17
N ASP A 277 2.53 9.29 1.61
CA ASP A 277 1.68 8.88 0.48
C ASP A 277 2.56 8.55 -0.74
N SER A 278 3.60 9.34 -1.02
CA SER A 278 4.58 9.04 -2.08
C SER A 278 5.32 7.72 -1.81
N ILE A 279 5.89 7.52 -0.61
CA ILE A 279 6.58 6.28 -0.26
C ILE A 279 5.67 5.06 -0.44
N TYR A 280 4.45 5.13 0.12
CA TYR A 280 3.48 4.05 0.05
C TYR A 280 3.09 3.72 -1.39
N SER A 281 2.77 4.74 -2.20
CA SER A 281 2.39 4.58 -3.59
C SER A 281 3.51 3.96 -4.44
N GLN A 282 4.76 4.43 -4.27
CA GLN A 282 5.90 3.88 -5.00
C GLN A 282 6.18 2.42 -4.57
N TRP A 283 6.15 2.12 -3.27
CA TRP A 283 6.28 0.75 -2.77
C TRP A 283 5.19 -0.17 -3.30
N TYR A 284 3.93 0.27 -3.27
CA TYR A 284 2.79 -0.51 -3.74
C TYR A 284 2.95 -0.90 -5.22
N GLN A 285 3.36 0.04 -6.07
CA GLN A 285 3.62 -0.21 -7.49
C GLN A 285 4.78 -1.18 -7.71
N VAL A 286 5.89 -0.99 -6.97
CA VAL A 286 7.03 -1.92 -7.00
C VAL A 286 6.57 -3.31 -6.58
N TRP A 287 5.85 -3.46 -5.46
CA TRP A 287 5.37 -4.76 -5.02
C TRP A 287 4.52 -5.47 -6.08
N TYR A 288 3.58 -4.75 -6.71
CA TYR A 288 2.68 -5.30 -7.72
C TYR A 288 3.42 -5.68 -9.01
N SER A 289 4.33 -4.83 -9.49
CA SER A 289 5.08 -5.08 -10.72
C SER A 289 6.00 -6.30 -10.61
N PHE A 290 6.54 -6.59 -9.43
CA PHE A 290 7.31 -7.81 -9.16
C PHE A 290 6.47 -9.09 -9.22
N GLN A 291 5.13 -8.98 -9.28
CA GLN A 291 4.24 -10.12 -9.54
C GLN A 291 3.98 -10.35 -11.05
N SER A 292 4.60 -9.53 -11.90
CA SER A 292 4.44 -9.50 -13.36
C SER A 292 5.74 -9.93 -14.07
N ILE A 293 5.84 -9.69 -15.38
CA ILE A 293 7.04 -9.99 -16.19
C ILE A 293 8.22 -9.08 -15.79
N ASN A 294 9.45 -9.63 -15.79
CA ASN A 294 10.67 -8.94 -15.36
C ASN A 294 10.89 -7.56 -15.98
N SER A 295 10.55 -7.37 -17.27
CA SER A 295 10.70 -6.08 -17.95
C SER A 295 9.80 -4.99 -17.37
N ILE A 296 8.57 -5.35 -16.97
CA ILE A 296 7.63 -4.45 -16.30
C ILE A 296 8.16 -4.10 -14.91
N ALA A 297 8.62 -5.09 -14.15
CA ALA A 297 9.21 -4.88 -12.82
C ALA A 297 10.43 -3.93 -12.87
N ALA A 298 11.33 -4.13 -13.83
CA ALA A 298 12.50 -3.29 -14.03
C ALA A 298 12.14 -1.83 -14.35
N LEU A 299 11.19 -1.62 -15.28
CA LEU A 299 10.72 -0.29 -15.64
C LEU A 299 10.04 0.40 -14.43
N THR A 300 9.09 -0.28 -13.79
CA THR A 300 8.38 0.24 -12.62
C THR A 300 9.34 0.60 -11.49
N LEU A 301 10.35 -0.23 -11.22
CA LEU A 301 11.38 0.06 -10.23
C LEU A 301 12.19 1.32 -10.59
N SER A 302 12.60 1.46 -11.86
CA SER A 302 13.37 2.63 -12.30
C SER A 302 12.58 3.93 -12.17
N VAL A 303 11.28 3.90 -12.48
CA VAL A 303 10.35 5.03 -12.36
C VAL A 303 10.03 5.31 -10.88
N ALA A 304 9.90 4.28 -10.05
CA ALA A 304 9.63 4.45 -8.62
C ALA A 304 10.77 5.18 -7.89
N ILE A 305 12.03 4.88 -8.26
CA ILE A 305 13.20 5.62 -7.77
C ILE A 305 13.12 7.09 -8.20
N GLU A 306 12.77 7.36 -9.45
CA GLU A 306 12.59 8.73 -9.96
C GLU A 306 11.45 9.46 -9.22
N GLY A 307 10.34 8.77 -8.94
CA GLY A 307 9.21 9.28 -8.16
C GLY A 307 9.62 9.70 -6.75
N LEU A 308 10.34 8.85 -6.01
CA LEU A 308 10.86 9.20 -4.68
C LEU A 308 11.78 10.42 -4.74
N LEU A 309 12.67 10.48 -5.73
CA LEU A 309 13.58 11.62 -5.91
C LEU A 309 12.81 12.92 -6.16
N LEU A 310 11.80 12.89 -7.04
CA LEU A 310 11.00 14.06 -7.40
C LEU A 310 10.10 14.54 -6.25
N ASP A 311 9.45 13.61 -5.56
CA ASP A 311 8.45 13.96 -4.55
C ASP A 311 9.06 14.33 -3.20
N ILE A 312 10.23 13.77 -2.87
CA ILE A 312 10.83 13.86 -1.53
C ILE A 312 12.16 14.59 -1.56
N PHE A 313 13.14 14.06 -2.30
CA PHE A 313 14.54 14.52 -2.17
C PHE A 313 14.80 15.84 -2.90
N ILE A 314 14.28 16.01 -4.12
CA ILE A 314 14.48 17.22 -4.91
C ILE A 314 13.94 18.47 -4.18
N PRO A 315 12.71 18.48 -3.65
CA PRO A 315 12.20 19.62 -2.89
C PRO A 315 13.07 20.00 -1.68
N ILE A 316 13.61 19.00 -0.97
CA ILE A 316 14.51 19.23 0.17
C ILE A 316 15.84 19.85 -0.31
N ILE A 317 16.43 19.30 -1.38
CA ILE A 317 17.70 19.77 -1.94
C ILE A 317 17.56 21.19 -2.48
N GLU A 318 16.48 21.50 -3.22
CA GLU A 318 16.21 22.83 -3.76
C GLU A 318 16.07 23.88 -2.65
N THR A 319 15.52 23.49 -1.49
CA THR A 319 15.38 24.38 -0.34
C THR A 319 16.73 24.61 0.35
N LYS A 320 17.54 23.56 0.53
CA LYS A 320 18.78 23.61 1.32
C LYS A 320 20.02 24.05 0.56
N ASN A 321 20.04 23.85 -0.76
CA ASN A 321 21.22 24.07 -1.59
C ASN A 321 20.95 25.09 -2.70
N ARG A 322 20.19 26.14 -2.36
CA ARG A 322 19.89 27.22 -3.27
C ARG A 322 21.16 28.01 -3.58
N ASP A 323 21.59 27.93 -4.82
CA ASP A 323 22.75 28.66 -5.33
C ASP A 323 22.31 30.08 -5.76
N GLU A 324 22.44 31.04 -4.82
CA GLU A 324 22.05 32.43 -5.05
C GLU A 324 22.88 33.11 -6.15
N ASP A 325 24.14 32.70 -6.30
CA ASP A 325 25.06 33.23 -7.32
C ASP A 325 24.65 32.73 -8.71
N LEU A 326 24.39 31.42 -8.86
CA LEU A 326 23.81 30.86 -10.09
C LEU A 326 22.45 31.48 -10.39
N ASP A 327 21.64 31.75 -9.36
CA ASP A 327 20.34 32.39 -9.51
C ASP A 327 20.47 33.78 -10.14
N ALA A 328 21.43 34.57 -9.67
CA ALA A 328 21.76 35.91 -10.16
C ALA A 328 22.39 35.87 -11.55
N ASP A 329 23.29 34.94 -11.81
CA ASP A 329 23.97 34.83 -13.11
C ASP A 329 23.02 34.38 -14.21
N VAL A 330 22.13 33.43 -13.94
CA VAL A 330 21.06 33.08 -14.90
C VAL A 330 20.19 34.30 -15.20
N LYS A 331 19.87 35.14 -14.20
CA LYS A 331 19.09 36.36 -14.43
C LYS A 331 19.84 37.31 -15.37
N LYS A 332 21.12 37.58 -15.11
CA LYS A 332 21.96 38.42 -15.98
C LYS A 332 22.06 37.87 -17.40
N ILE A 333 22.29 36.56 -17.55
CA ILE A 333 22.40 35.92 -18.88
C ILE A 333 21.07 36.04 -19.64
N LYS A 334 19.93 35.90 -18.94
CA LYS A 334 18.61 36.08 -19.55
C LYS A 334 18.37 37.52 -20.01
N GLU A 335 18.84 38.51 -19.25
CA GLU A 335 18.80 39.93 -19.65
C GLU A 335 19.62 40.14 -20.93
N ILE A 336 20.87 39.65 -20.97
CA ILE A 336 21.73 39.70 -22.17
C ILE A 336 21.05 39.04 -23.38
N ILE A 337 20.47 37.84 -23.23
CA ILE A 337 19.77 37.14 -24.33
C ILE A 337 18.58 37.96 -24.86
N SER A 338 17.90 38.68 -23.97
CA SER A 338 16.74 39.49 -24.34
C SER A 338 17.13 40.68 -25.22
N ASP A 339 18.33 41.22 -24.99
CA ASP A 339 18.90 42.36 -25.72
C ASP A 339 19.55 41.97 -27.07
N LEU A 340 19.77 40.68 -27.34
CA LEU A 340 20.35 40.22 -28.61
C LEU A 340 19.43 40.56 -29.80
N GLU A 341 19.96 41.04 -30.92
CA GLU A 341 19.19 41.26 -32.15
C GLU A 341 19.07 39.96 -32.97
N ILE A 342 18.35 38.98 -32.45
CA ILE A 342 18.08 37.69 -33.11
C ILE A 342 16.59 37.35 -33.09
N ASP A 343 16.19 36.35 -33.88
CA ASP A 343 14.82 35.86 -33.94
C ASP A 343 14.29 35.46 -32.55
N ILE A 344 13.00 35.76 -32.32
CA ILE A 344 12.34 35.53 -31.05
C ILE A 344 12.27 34.04 -30.67
N GLU A 345 12.14 33.13 -31.64
CA GLU A 345 12.13 31.69 -31.39
C GLU A 345 13.49 31.21 -30.85
N TYR A 346 14.60 31.76 -31.37
CA TYR A 346 15.93 31.47 -30.86
C TYR A 346 16.13 32.06 -29.46
N LYS A 347 15.61 33.27 -29.18
CA LYS A 347 15.62 33.83 -27.82
C LYS A 347 14.89 32.91 -26.84
N VAL A 348 13.68 32.46 -27.18
CA VAL A 348 12.89 31.54 -26.33
C VAL A 348 13.66 30.25 -26.07
N THR A 349 14.28 29.66 -27.10
CA THR A 349 15.08 28.45 -26.97
C THR A 349 16.29 28.64 -26.05
N LEU A 350 17.00 29.76 -26.17
CA LEU A 350 18.13 30.10 -25.31
C LEU A 350 17.68 30.35 -23.87
N HIS A 351 16.60 31.10 -23.66
CA HIS A 351 16.00 31.31 -22.34
C HIS A 351 15.64 30.00 -21.64
N ASN A 352 15.03 29.07 -22.36
CA ASN A 352 14.68 27.75 -21.85
C ASN A 352 15.93 26.93 -21.49
N SER A 353 16.96 26.98 -22.34
CA SER A 353 18.24 26.27 -22.11
C SER A 353 18.95 26.79 -20.86
N ILE A 354 19.01 28.11 -20.66
CA ILE A 354 19.62 28.70 -19.47
C ILE A 354 18.79 28.41 -18.21
N SER A 355 17.46 28.39 -18.32
CA SER A 355 16.58 28.01 -17.20
C SER A 355 16.85 26.58 -16.71
N TYR A 356 17.27 25.69 -17.62
CA TYR A 356 17.60 24.31 -17.31
C TYR A 356 18.82 24.18 -16.37
N LEU A 357 19.71 25.18 -16.31
CA LEU A 357 20.86 25.16 -15.40
C LEU A 357 20.41 25.10 -13.93
N LYS A 358 19.33 25.81 -13.60
CA LYS A 358 18.70 25.80 -12.26
C LYS A 358 17.94 24.53 -11.96
N LYS A 359 17.51 23.78 -12.98
CA LYS A 359 16.64 22.63 -12.79
C LYS A 359 17.37 21.52 -12.05
N GLN A 360 16.84 21.12 -10.91
CA GLN A 360 17.28 19.93 -10.21
C GLN A 360 16.69 18.70 -10.93
N THR A 361 17.55 17.81 -11.40
CA THR A 361 17.16 16.57 -12.07
C THR A 361 17.41 15.39 -11.16
N ALA A 362 16.75 14.25 -11.41
CA ALA A 362 17.00 13.01 -10.66
C ALA A 362 18.50 12.64 -10.62
N ALA A 363 19.22 12.81 -11.73
CA ALA A 363 20.65 12.55 -11.79
C ALA A 363 21.49 13.52 -10.93
N LYS A 364 21.09 14.80 -10.85
CA LYS A 364 21.73 15.79 -9.95
C LYS A 364 21.41 15.49 -8.49
N ALA A 365 20.16 15.11 -8.18
CA ALA A 365 19.76 14.69 -6.85
C ALA A 365 20.56 13.47 -6.37
N LEU A 366 20.75 12.45 -7.22
CA LEU A 366 21.60 11.31 -6.89
C LEU A 366 23.06 11.71 -6.64
N ASN A 367 23.62 12.69 -7.37
CA ASN A 367 24.97 13.20 -7.05
C ASN A 367 25.01 13.82 -5.66
N TYR A 368 24.01 14.65 -5.30
CA TYR A 368 23.92 15.22 -3.98
C TYR A 368 23.88 14.13 -2.88
N LEU A 369 23.13 13.05 -3.11
CA LEU A 369 23.07 11.92 -2.18
C LEU A 369 24.39 11.13 -2.09
N ILE A 370 25.15 11.05 -3.19
CA ILE A 370 26.51 10.46 -3.20
C ILE A 370 27.45 11.31 -2.34
N ASP A 371 27.41 12.64 -2.49
CA ASP A 371 28.28 13.56 -1.75
C ASP A 371 27.99 13.54 -0.24
N ARG A 372 26.78 13.10 0.14
CA ARG A 372 26.35 12.87 1.53
C ARG A 372 26.55 11.43 2.00
N GLU A 373 27.18 10.58 1.20
CA GLU A 373 27.42 9.16 1.51
C GLU A 373 26.14 8.33 1.77
N ILE A 374 24.99 8.80 1.29
CA ILE A 374 23.69 8.09 1.44
C ILE A 374 23.59 6.94 0.44
N ILE A 375 24.19 7.13 -0.74
CA ILE A 375 24.27 6.13 -1.80
C ILE A 375 25.67 6.15 -2.43
N THR A 376 25.99 5.13 -3.19
CA THR A 376 27.25 4.97 -3.90
C THR A 376 27.19 5.44 -5.35
N LYS A 377 28.36 5.74 -5.93
CA LYS A 377 28.48 6.04 -7.37
C LYS A 377 28.03 4.87 -8.25
N ASP A 378 28.27 3.64 -7.78
CA ASP A 378 27.88 2.43 -8.49
C ASP A 378 26.35 2.25 -8.52
N GLU A 379 25.65 2.51 -7.42
CA GLU A 379 24.18 2.49 -7.38
C GLU A 379 23.57 3.48 -8.39
N LYS A 380 24.08 4.71 -8.46
CA LYS A 380 23.64 5.69 -9.46
C LYS A 380 23.88 5.20 -10.89
N LYS A 381 25.06 4.64 -11.16
CA LYS A 381 25.41 4.12 -12.50
C LYS A 381 24.46 3.00 -12.90
N LEU A 382 24.21 2.04 -12.02
CA LEU A 382 23.32 0.90 -12.27
C LEU A 382 21.86 1.33 -12.50
N TRP A 383 21.38 2.33 -11.76
CA TRP A 383 20.07 2.93 -12.02
C TRP A 383 20.00 3.58 -13.41
N SER A 384 21.01 4.36 -13.79
CA SER A 384 21.06 4.99 -15.11
C SER A 384 21.09 3.93 -16.23
N ASP A 385 21.86 2.86 -16.06
CA ASP A 385 21.93 1.76 -17.02
C ASP A 385 20.59 1.03 -17.14
N LEU A 386 19.91 0.76 -16.01
CA LEU A 386 18.59 0.14 -16.00
C LEU A 386 17.55 1.01 -16.69
N ARG A 387 17.48 2.30 -16.34
CA ARG A 387 16.56 3.27 -16.94
C ARG A 387 16.74 3.36 -18.45
N ASN A 388 17.99 3.47 -18.90
CA ASN A 388 18.32 3.54 -20.33
C ASN A 388 17.95 2.25 -21.07
N ALA A 389 18.21 1.08 -20.47
CA ALA A 389 17.86 -0.21 -21.04
C ALA A 389 16.34 -0.40 -21.18
N CYS A 390 15.57 0.10 -20.21
CA CYS A 390 14.10 0.07 -20.26
C CYS A 390 13.53 1.08 -21.28
N ALA A 391 14.11 2.27 -21.37
CA ALA A 391 13.65 3.33 -22.30
C ALA A 391 14.00 3.05 -23.77
N HIS A 392 15.11 2.33 -24.01
CA HIS A 392 15.60 2.01 -25.36
C HIS A 392 15.88 0.50 -25.47
N PRO A 393 14.84 -0.34 -25.62
CA PRO A 393 15.01 -1.78 -25.71
C PRO A 393 15.83 -2.15 -26.94
N LYS A 394 16.91 -2.91 -26.74
CA LYS A 394 17.71 -3.49 -27.82
C LYS A 394 17.41 -4.99 -27.93
N ILE A 395 17.61 -5.57 -29.11
CA ILE A 395 17.64 -7.03 -29.27
C ILE A 395 18.75 -7.55 -28.36
N LYS A 396 18.41 -8.47 -27.46
CA LYS A 396 19.33 -9.06 -26.50
C LYS A 396 19.73 -10.45 -26.98
N ASP A 397 20.99 -10.80 -26.79
CA ASP A 397 21.44 -12.18 -26.88
C ASP A 397 20.94 -12.93 -25.64
N ASP A 398 20.16 -14.00 -25.84
CA ASP A 398 19.66 -14.88 -24.79
C ASP A 398 20.80 -15.77 -24.25
N SER A 399 21.74 -15.15 -23.54
CA SER A 399 22.79 -15.86 -22.81
C SER A 399 22.58 -15.76 -21.30
N PRO A 400 22.87 -16.84 -20.54
CA PRO A 400 22.80 -16.81 -19.07
C PRO A 400 23.66 -15.71 -18.43
N ALA A 401 24.78 -15.33 -19.07
CA ALA A 401 25.64 -14.26 -18.60
C ALA A 401 24.95 -12.90 -18.67
N VAL A 402 24.17 -12.62 -19.72
CA VAL A 402 23.40 -11.39 -19.86
C VAL A 402 22.28 -11.34 -18.82
N GLU A 403 21.57 -12.46 -18.61
CA GLU A 403 20.51 -12.55 -17.60
C GLU A 403 21.03 -12.28 -16.18
N LEU A 404 22.20 -12.82 -15.82
CA LEU A 404 22.84 -12.57 -14.53
C LEU A 404 23.17 -11.09 -14.31
N VAL A 405 23.69 -10.41 -15.34
CA VAL A 405 23.99 -8.97 -15.29
C VAL A 405 22.72 -8.14 -15.13
N GLU A 406 21.65 -8.51 -15.83
CA GLU A 406 20.36 -7.81 -15.71
C GLU A 406 19.74 -8.01 -14.32
N ARG A 407 19.83 -9.23 -13.79
CA ARG A 407 19.38 -9.50 -12.43
C ARG A 407 20.15 -8.68 -11.40
N GLU A 408 21.48 -8.60 -11.50
CA GLU A 408 22.30 -7.79 -10.59
C GLU A 408 21.94 -6.30 -10.68
N ARG A 409 21.66 -5.78 -11.88
CA ARG A 409 21.18 -4.41 -12.07
C ARG A 409 19.85 -4.16 -11.37
N VAL A 410 18.89 -5.07 -11.53
CA VAL A 410 17.57 -4.97 -10.87
C VAL A 410 17.72 -5.02 -9.35
N LEU A 411 18.50 -5.97 -8.82
CA LEU A 411 18.72 -6.08 -7.37
C LEU A 411 19.44 -4.85 -6.79
N SER A 412 20.40 -4.29 -7.53
CA SER A 412 21.10 -3.06 -7.11
C SER A 412 20.17 -1.85 -7.10
N CYS A 413 19.32 -1.70 -8.12
CA CYS A 413 18.30 -0.65 -8.14
C CYS A 413 17.28 -0.85 -7.00
N LEU A 414 16.99 -2.09 -6.65
CA LEU A 414 16.11 -2.40 -5.53
C LEU A 414 16.75 -2.02 -4.18
N ASN A 415 18.06 -2.24 -4.00
CA ASN A 415 18.79 -1.73 -2.84
C ASN A 415 18.75 -0.19 -2.77
N LEU A 416 18.94 0.49 -3.91
CA LEU A 416 18.82 1.95 -4.01
C LEU A 416 17.41 2.43 -3.62
N PHE A 417 16.37 1.79 -4.15
CA PHE A 417 14.97 2.08 -3.81
C PHE A 417 14.74 1.95 -2.29
N HIS A 418 15.16 0.84 -1.68
CA HIS A 418 15.04 0.65 -0.24
C HIS A 418 15.85 1.68 0.56
N ASN A 419 17.06 2.04 0.12
CA ASN A 419 17.88 3.06 0.78
C ASN A 419 17.19 4.42 0.78
N LEU A 420 16.57 4.80 -0.33
CA LEU A 420 15.79 6.04 -0.40
C LEU A 420 14.58 5.99 0.54
N VAL A 421 13.84 4.88 0.56
CA VAL A 421 12.70 4.72 1.49
C VAL A 421 13.15 4.79 2.95
N PHE A 422 14.21 4.07 3.33
CA PHE A 422 14.73 4.11 4.70
C PHE A 422 15.20 5.50 5.11
N ASN A 423 15.88 6.23 4.23
CA ASN A 423 16.30 7.60 4.50
C ASN A 423 15.11 8.55 4.64
N ALA A 424 14.09 8.42 3.77
CA ALA A 424 12.87 9.21 3.87
C ALA A 424 12.07 8.92 5.16
N LEU A 425 12.22 7.71 5.71
CA LEU A 425 11.67 7.31 7.01
C LEU A 425 12.60 7.62 8.20
N SER A 426 13.73 8.27 7.99
CA SER A 426 14.76 8.49 9.02
C SER A 426 15.18 7.22 9.79
N TYR A 427 15.18 6.09 9.10
CA TYR A 427 15.53 4.79 9.67
C TYR A 427 17.05 4.61 9.74
N THR A 428 17.52 4.16 10.91
CA THR A 428 18.89 3.71 11.13
C THR A 428 18.84 2.32 11.72
N GLY A 429 19.54 1.37 11.10
CA GLY A 429 19.56 0.00 11.56
C GLY A 429 19.88 -1.02 10.48
N PRO A 430 19.85 -2.31 10.85
CA PRO A 430 20.10 -3.40 9.92
C PRO A 430 19.03 -3.49 8.81
N ARG A 431 19.46 -3.94 7.62
CA ARG A 431 18.61 -4.23 6.47
C ARG A 431 19.14 -5.44 5.68
N ASN A 432 18.28 -6.03 4.84
CA ASN A 432 18.72 -7.00 3.85
C ASN A 432 19.35 -6.25 2.67
N TYR A 433 20.47 -6.77 2.17
CA TYR A 433 21.11 -6.32 0.95
C TYR A 433 21.02 -7.40 -0.12
N PHE A 434 20.53 -7.06 -1.32
CA PHE A 434 20.28 -8.01 -2.39
C PHE A 434 21.43 -8.04 -3.42
N ARG A 435 22.01 -9.22 -3.69
CA ARG A 435 23.03 -9.48 -4.74
C ARG A 435 22.81 -10.86 -5.37
N VAL A 436 23.29 -11.07 -6.60
CA VAL A 436 23.14 -12.36 -7.31
C VAL A 436 23.99 -13.48 -6.70
N LYS A 437 25.11 -13.16 -6.03
CA LYS A 437 26.12 -14.17 -5.62
C LYS A 437 25.94 -14.84 -4.27
N ASN A 438 24.91 -14.53 -3.48
CA ASN A 438 24.72 -15.18 -2.17
C ASN A 438 23.31 -15.75 -2.01
N ILE A 439 23.25 -17.07 -1.81
CA ILE A 439 22.09 -17.77 -1.23
C ILE A 439 21.98 -17.44 0.28
N SER A 440 23.01 -16.83 0.89
CA SER A 440 22.92 -16.13 2.18
C SER A 440 22.36 -14.71 2.00
N ARG A 441 21.35 -14.34 2.79
CA ARG A 441 20.97 -12.92 2.95
C ARG A 441 22.14 -12.21 3.63
N ASP A 442 22.85 -11.35 2.89
CA ASP A 442 23.82 -10.45 3.49
C ASP A 442 23.05 -9.35 4.25
N CYS A 443 23.39 -9.18 5.51
CA CYS A 443 22.90 -8.07 6.33
C CYS A 443 23.80 -6.86 6.07
N ASP A 444 23.20 -5.73 5.72
CA ASP A 444 23.86 -4.43 5.61
C ASP A 444 23.28 -3.46 6.64
N PHE A 445 23.91 -2.31 6.81
CA PHE A 445 23.50 -1.31 7.78
C PHE A 445 23.11 0.00 7.09
N VAL A 446 21.92 0.51 7.41
CA VAL A 446 21.50 1.85 6.98
C VAL A 446 21.82 2.83 8.08
N THR A 447 22.51 3.91 7.72
CA THR A 447 22.65 5.10 8.56
C THR A 447 21.80 6.19 7.93
N HIS A 448 20.77 6.67 8.63
CA HIS A 448 20.07 7.87 8.20
C HIS A 448 21.01 9.06 8.35
N ILE A 449 21.13 9.83 7.28
CA ILE A 449 21.86 11.10 7.26
C ILE A 449 20.83 12.18 6.99
N ALA A 450 20.69 13.12 7.92
CA ALA A 450 19.75 14.22 7.76
C ALA A 450 20.13 15.04 6.52
N ILE A 451 19.27 14.98 5.49
CA ILE A 451 19.40 15.72 4.23
C ILE A 451 18.89 17.11 4.44
#